data_AF-X1QQF5-F1
#
_entry.id   AF-X1QQF5-F1
#
_cell.length_a   1.000
_cell.length_b   1.000
_cell.length_c   1.000
_cell.angle_alpha   90.00
_cell.angle_beta   90.00
_cell.angle_gamma   90.00
#
_symmetry.space_group_name_H-M   'P 1'
#
loop_
_entity.id
_entity.type
_entity.pdbx_description
1 polymer ?
#
loop_
_entity_poly.entity_id
_entity_poly.type
_entity_poly.pdbx_seq_one_letter_code
_entity_poly.pdbx_strand_id
1 'polypeptide(L)'
;VILQPSAAATLVGSFGRIGFSARAYQENRSFLIGRIGDQIFDEKLTILDNGRDKNTLSASAVDGEGVPKRALMLVNHGIAENICYDSYTA
;
A
#
# COMPACT_ATOMS: atom_id res chain seq x y z
N VAL A 1 23.04 2.31 -2.41
CA VAL A 1 22.75 1.48 -1.21
C VAL A 1 22.15 0.16 -1.68
N ILE A 2 22.49 -0.96 -1.03
CA ILE A 2 21.83 -2.27 -1.27
C ILE A 2 21.12 -2.64 0.04
N LEU A 3 19.80 -2.85 -0.03
CA LEU A 3 18.99 -3.20 1.14
C LEU A 3 18.80 -4.70 1.21
N GLN A 4 19.06 -5.28 2.38
CA GLN A 4 18.59 -6.64 2.67
C GLN A 4 17.05 -6.68 2.70
N PRO A 5 16.42 -7.85 2.48
CA PRO A 5 14.95 -7.96 2.43
C PRO A 5 14.22 -7.37 3.63
N SER A 6 14.76 -7.52 4.85
CA SER A 6 14.17 -6.95 6.07
C SER A 6 14.20 -5.42 6.09
N ALA A 7 15.29 -4.80 5.60
CA ALA A 7 15.39 -3.35 5.49
C ALA A 7 14.45 -2.81 4.40
N ALA A 8 14.32 -3.52 3.28
CA ALA A 8 13.35 -3.18 2.24
C ALA A 8 11.91 -3.30 2.77
N ALA A 9 11.59 -4.35 3.54
CA ALA A 9 10.28 -4.53 4.16
C ALA A 9 9.93 -3.38 5.11
N THR A 10 10.88 -2.91 5.94
CA THR A 10 10.68 -1.75 6.81
C THR A 10 10.39 -0.47 6.02
N LEU A 11 11.10 -0.26 4.91
CA LEU A 11 10.88 0.89 4.03
C LEU A 11 9.49 0.84 3.38
N VAL A 12 9.11 -0.31 2.82
CA VAL A 12 7.78 -0.52 2.21
C VAL A 12 6.67 -0.37 3.25
N GLY A 13 6.84 -0.91 4.46
CA GLY A 13 5.91 -0.72 5.57
C GLY A 13 5.73 0.74 5.97
N SER A 14 6.80 1.53 5.89
CA SER A 14 6.74 2.98 6.12
C SER A 14 5.92 3.68 5.05
N PHE A 15 6.08 3.32 3.77
CA PHE A 15 5.26 3.85 2.67
C PHE A 15 3.77 3.57 2.85
N GLY A 16 3.42 2.36 3.28
CA GLY A 16 2.04 2.00 3.60
C GLY A 16 1.38 2.97 4.59
N ARG A 17 2.11 3.33 5.66
CA ARG A 17 1.60 4.18 6.73
C ARG A 17 1.53 5.67 6.38
N ILE A 18 2.49 6.17 5.61
CA ILE A 18 2.62 7.61 5.33
C ILE A 18 1.99 8.03 4.00
N GLY A 19 1.97 7.13 3.00
CA GLY A 19 1.53 7.43 1.64
C GLY A 19 0.21 6.76 1.29
N PHE A 20 0.17 5.44 1.41
CA PHE A 20 -0.95 4.62 0.91
C PHE A 20 -2.15 4.53 1.87
N SER A 21 -2.26 5.41 2.86
CA SER A 21 -3.41 5.50 3.76
C SER A 21 -4.43 6.50 3.21
N ALA A 22 -5.70 6.09 3.04
CA ALA A 22 -6.80 6.98 2.67
C ALA A 22 -6.94 8.17 3.62
N ARG A 23 -6.80 7.94 4.93
CA ARG A 23 -6.79 9.01 5.92
C ARG A 23 -5.68 10.03 5.68
N ALA A 24 -4.46 9.56 5.45
CA ALA A 24 -3.34 10.47 5.15
C ALA A 24 -3.55 11.23 3.85
N TYR A 25 -4.19 10.61 2.86
CA TYR A 25 -4.55 11.26 1.59
C TYR A 25 -5.61 12.34 1.80
N GLN A 26 -6.72 12.02 2.46
CA GLN A 26 -7.82 12.97 2.70
C GLN A 26 -7.40 14.15 3.59
N GLU A 27 -6.48 13.92 4.53
CA GLU A 27 -5.90 14.97 5.38
C GLU A 27 -4.73 15.73 4.72
N ASN A 28 -4.46 15.54 3.42
CA ASN A 28 -3.36 16.18 2.68
C ASN A 28 -1.95 15.95 3.25
N ARG A 29 -1.73 14.79 3.88
CA ARG A 29 -0.43 14.38 4.45
C ARG A 29 0.30 13.31 3.63
N SER A 30 -0.38 12.71 2.66
CA SER A 30 0.18 11.68 1.77
C SER A 30 1.13 12.30 0.74
N PHE A 31 2.15 11.56 0.31
CA PHE A 31 2.95 11.94 -0.87
C PHE A 31 2.22 11.69 -2.20
N LEU A 32 1.02 11.10 -2.18
CA LEU A 32 0.23 10.75 -3.36
C LEU A 32 -0.75 11.84 -3.79
N ILE A 33 -0.85 12.96 -3.06
CA ILE A 33 -1.79 14.04 -3.38
C ILE A 33 -1.58 14.52 -4.82
N GLY A 34 -2.59 14.33 -5.67
CA GLY A 34 -2.54 14.70 -7.09
C GLY A 34 -1.55 13.88 -7.92
N ARG A 35 -1.14 12.70 -7.46
CA ARG A 35 -0.13 11.83 -8.11
C ARG A 35 -0.62 10.41 -8.37
N ILE A 36 -1.88 10.09 -8.05
CA ILE A 36 -2.46 8.79 -8.39
C ILE A 36 -2.60 8.72 -9.91
N GLY A 37 -2.07 7.65 -10.50
CA GLY A 37 -1.93 7.47 -11.95
C GLY A 37 -0.60 7.93 -12.53
N ASP A 38 0.24 8.63 -11.75
CA ASP A 38 1.55 9.06 -12.20
C ASP A 38 2.63 8.01 -11.89
N GLN A 39 3.64 7.95 -12.75
CA GLN A 39 4.87 7.21 -12.48
C GLN A 39 5.75 8.01 -11.50
N ILE A 40 5.72 7.61 -10.23
CA ILE A 40 6.47 8.28 -9.15
C ILE A 40 7.56 7.38 -8.54
N PHE A 41 7.62 6.12 -8.94
CA PHE A 41 8.69 5.18 -8.60
C PHE A 41 9.37 4.64 -9.88
N ASP A 42 10.51 3.97 -9.70
CA ASP A 42 11.20 3.25 -10.79
C ASP A 42 10.28 2.16 -11.38
N GLU A 43 10.34 1.97 -12.70
CA GLU A 43 9.50 1.02 -13.44
C GLU A 43 9.65 -0.43 -12.97
N LYS A 44 10.76 -0.76 -12.29
CA LYS A 44 11.02 -2.09 -11.75
C LYS A 44 10.28 -2.37 -10.44
N LEU A 45 9.64 -1.35 -9.84
CA LEU A 45 8.95 -1.50 -8.57
C LEU A 45 7.46 -1.79 -8.78
N THR A 46 7.02 -2.90 -8.18
CA THR A 46 5.60 -3.25 -8.03
C THR A 46 5.32 -3.57 -6.57
N ILE A 47 4.23 -3.02 -6.02
CA ILE A 47 3.80 -3.22 -4.63
C ILE A 47 2.34 -3.65 -4.64
N LEU A 48 2.09 -4.87 -4.17
CA LEU A 48 0.76 -5.44 -3.99
C LEU A 48 0.47 -5.59 -2.50
N ASP A 49 -0.62 -4.99 -2.01
CA ASP A 49 -1.16 -5.31 -0.70
C ASP A 49 -2.11 -6.50 -0.82
N ASN A 50 -1.76 -7.65 -0.25
CA ASN A 50 -2.57 -8.86 -0.30
C ASN A 50 -2.62 -9.57 1.05
N GLY A 51 -3.53 -9.12 1.92
CA GLY A 51 -3.76 -9.73 3.23
C GLY A 51 -4.36 -11.14 3.20
N ARG A 52 -4.68 -11.71 2.02
CA ARG A 52 -5.15 -13.09 1.84
C ARG A 52 -4.06 -14.07 1.43
N ASP A 53 -2.85 -13.58 1.14
CA ASP A 53 -1.72 -14.42 0.79
C ASP A 53 -1.33 -15.32 1.97
N LYS A 54 -1.30 -16.63 1.76
CA LYS A 54 -0.94 -17.62 2.80
C LYS A 54 0.51 -17.51 3.26
N ASN A 55 1.36 -16.78 2.52
CA ASN A 55 2.74 -16.52 2.89
C ASN A 55 2.89 -15.36 3.88
N THR A 56 1.82 -14.61 4.18
CA THR A 56 1.85 -13.58 5.23
C THR A 56 1.61 -14.18 6.62
N LEU A 57 2.12 -13.50 7.66
CA LEU A 57 2.03 -13.97 9.06
C LEU A 57 0.59 -14.00 9.59
N SER A 58 -0.30 -13.19 9.01
CA SER A 58 -1.68 -13.02 9.50
C SER A 58 -2.67 -13.01 8.33
N ALA A 59 -2.55 -14.02 7.47
CA ALA A 59 -3.49 -14.21 6.36
C ALA A 59 -4.92 -14.26 6.89
N SER A 60 -5.79 -13.39 6.40
CA SER A 60 -7.18 -13.32 6.83
C SER A 60 -8.11 -13.08 5.65
N ALA A 61 -9.29 -13.70 5.69
CA ALA A 61 -10.32 -13.52 4.69
C ALA A 61 -11.02 -12.15 4.82
N VAL A 62 -11.08 -11.61 6.04
CA VAL A 62 -11.74 -10.35 6.41
C VAL A 62 -10.79 -9.47 7.22
N ASP A 63 -11.00 -8.16 7.22
CA ASP A 63 -10.27 -7.24 8.09
C ASP A 63 -10.93 -7.09 9.48
N GLY A 64 -10.42 -6.15 10.28
CA GLY A 64 -10.90 -5.90 11.64
C GLY A 64 -12.32 -5.33 11.73
N GLU A 65 -12.91 -4.94 10.60
CA GLU A 65 -14.26 -4.37 10.51
C GLU A 65 -15.25 -5.36 9.90
N GLY A 66 -14.78 -6.56 9.51
CA GLY A 66 -15.59 -7.59 8.87
C GLY A 66 -15.68 -7.45 7.34
N VAL A 67 -14.93 -6.52 6.73
CA VAL A 67 -14.93 -6.33 5.27
C VAL A 67 -14.05 -7.39 4.62
N PRO A 68 -14.53 -8.08 3.56
CA PRO A 68 -13.71 -9.03 2.81
C PRO A 68 -12.45 -8.37 2.23
N LYS A 69 -11.27 -8.90 2.57
CA LYS A 69 -10.01 -8.42 2.03
C LYS A 69 -9.91 -8.73 0.53
N ARG A 70 -9.26 -7.85 -0.23
CA ARG A 70 -8.92 -8.04 -1.64
C ARG A 70 -7.47 -7.67 -1.87
N ALA A 71 -6.86 -8.26 -2.90
CA ALA A 71 -5.55 -7.82 -3.35
C ALA A 71 -5.67 -6.43 -3.97
N LEU A 72 -4.82 -5.49 -3.56
CA LEU A 72 -4.85 -4.10 -3.97
C LEU A 72 -3.49 -3.70 -4.55
N MET A 73 -3.47 -3.35 -5.83
CA MET A 73 -2.27 -2.87 -6.48
C MET A 73 -1.98 -1.44 -6.01
N LEU A 74 -0.93 -1.25 -5.22
CA LEU A 74 -0.53 0.07 -4.72
C LEU A 74 0.41 0.76 -5.71
N VAL A 75 1.39 0.00 -6.22
CA VAL A 75 2.32 0.45 -7.26
C VAL A 75 2.40 -0.61 -8.34
N ASN A 76 2.20 -0.22 -9.59
CA ASN A 76 2.30 -1.09 -10.76
C ASN A 76 3.37 -0.56 -11.70
N HIS A 77 4.53 -1.24 -11.79
CA HIS A 77 5.65 -0.82 -12.63
C HIS A 77 5.98 0.68 -12.48
N GLY A 78 6.11 1.13 -11.23
CA GLY A 78 6.42 2.52 -10.91
C GLY A 78 5.22 3.47 -10.80
N ILE A 79 4.04 3.08 -11.29
CA ILE A 79 2.82 3.90 -11.28
C ILE A 79 2.07 3.71 -9.96
N ALA A 80 1.75 4.79 -9.25
CA ALA A 80 0.94 4.72 -8.04
C ALA A 80 -0.55 4.61 -8.40
N GLU A 81 -1.20 3.49 -8.11
CA GLU A 81 -2.56 3.20 -8.60
C GLU A 81 -3.66 3.37 -7.55
N ASN A 82 -3.40 3.01 -6.29
CA ASN A 82 -4.44 2.96 -5.26
C ASN A 82 -3.90 3.35 -3.88
N ILE A 83 -4.83 3.54 -2.94
CA ILE A 83 -4.59 3.69 -1.50
C ILE A 83 -5.53 2.77 -0.72
N CYS A 84 -5.15 2.39 0.50
CA CYS A 84 -5.93 1.55 1.38
C CYS A 84 -6.97 2.35 2.16
N TYR A 85 -8.20 1.85 2.18
CA TYR A 85 -9.34 2.44 2.88
C TYR A 85 -9.77 1.55 4.04
N ASP A 86 -10.38 2.17 5.05
CA ASP A 86 -11.21 1.53 6.08
C ASP A 86 -12.67 1.99 5.89
N SER A 87 -13.60 1.46 6.69
CA SER A 87 -15.03 1.80 6.57
C SER A 87 -15.34 3.26 6.90
N TYR A 88 -14.44 3.98 7.58
CA TYR A 88 -14.61 5.39 7.91
C TYR A 88 -14.17 6.32 6.78
N THR A 89 -13.14 5.91 6.04
CA THR A 89 -12.51 6.73 4.99
C THR A 89 -12.97 6.38 3.57
N ALA A 90 -13.67 5.25 3.39
CA ALA A 90 -14.22 4.80 2.11
C ALA A 90 -15.39 5.65 1.59
#